data_AF-A0A9D9PT06-F1
#
_entry.id   AF-A0A9D9PT06-F1
#
_cell.length_a   1.000
_cell.length_b   1.000
_cell.length_c   1.000
_cell.angle_alpha   90.00
_cell.angle_beta   90.00
_cell.angle_gamma   90.00
#
_symmetry.space_group_name_H-M   'P 1'
#
loop_
_entity.id
_entity.type
_entity.pdbx_description
1 polymer ?
#
loop_
_entity_poly.entity_id
_entity_poly.type
_entity_poly.pdbx_seq_one_letter_code
_entity_poly.pdbx_strand_id
1 'polypeptide(L)'
;MARFMYQHFGDDVPRKIEDEYNKMLRREQYLREREEGFIAQSADYAAVLEVMPDPASLPTNEIAEEKRRLNDARLDFLPVALEMLRCDFPEGYELIRDYYLGSEKVTLFYLMEKYGLTRPVVKYRLKLAREKLKAFIIAHENGG
;
A
#
# COMPACT_ATOMS: atom_id res chain seq x y z
N MET A 1 10.22 41.28 13.12
CA MET A 1 10.57 40.44 14.29
C MET A 1 10.46 41.30 15.53
N ALA A 2 9.41 41.11 16.33
CA ALA A 2 9.21 41.85 17.55
C ALA A 2 10.20 41.36 18.62
N ARG A 3 10.79 42.28 19.39
CA ARG A 3 11.76 41.94 20.45
C ARG A 3 11.01 41.41 21.67
N PHE A 4 11.28 40.19 22.11
CA PHE A 4 10.67 39.58 23.30
C PHE A 4 10.97 40.43 24.55
N MET A 5 9.93 40.86 25.27
CA MET A 5 10.05 41.57 26.56
C MET A 5 9.82 40.59 27.70
N TYR A 6 10.73 40.55 28.67
CA TYR A 6 10.58 39.74 29.87
C TYR A 6 9.66 40.41 30.87
N GLN A 7 8.77 39.62 31.48
CA GLN A 7 7.91 40.08 32.55
C GLN A 7 8.61 39.87 33.89
N HIS A 8 8.77 40.93 34.67
CA HIS A 8 9.34 40.89 36.01
C HIS A 8 8.23 41.13 37.04
N PHE A 9 8.12 40.27 38.04
CA PHE A 9 7.03 40.30 39.04
C PHE A 9 7.45 40.88 40.40
N GLY A 10 8.73 41.24 40.57
CA GLY A 10 9.25 41.83 41.81
C GLY A 10 9.66 40.80 42.86
N ASP A 11 10.08 41.26 44.04
CA ASP A 11 10.71 40.41 45.08
C ASP A 11 9.72 39.48 45.82
N ASP A 12 8.41 39.70 45.69
CA ASP A 12 7.36 38.87 46.31
C ASP A 12 7.20 37.51 45.61
N VAL A 13 7.69 37.39 44.38
CA VAL A 13 7.60 36.16 43.59
C VAL A 13 8.98 35.52 43.51
N PRO A 14 9.13 34.24 43.92
CA PRO A 14 10.39 33.53 43.78
C PRO A 14 10.88 33.54 42.32
N ARG A 15 12.15 33.91 42.11
CA ARG A 15 12.77 34.00 40.77
C ARG A 15 12.57 32.77 39.90
N LYS A 16 12.54 31.57 40.49
CA LYS A 16 12.29 30.31 39.77
C LYS A 16 10.94 30.30 39.03
N ILE A 17 9.90 30.90 39.63
CA ILE A 17 8.56 30.98 39.04
C ILE A 17 8.56 32.00 37.89
N GLU A 18 9.25 33.12 38.07
CA GLU A 18 9.41 34.14 37.02
C GLU A 18 10.20 33.61 35.81
N ASP A 19 11.25 32.84 36.06
CA ASP A 19 12.05 32.17 35.02
C ASP A 19 11.22 31.15 34.23
N GLU A 20 10.44 30.31 34.92
CA GLU A 20 9.49 29.37 34.30
C GLU A 20 8.44 30.10 33.47
N TYR A 21 7.83 31.16 34.02
CA TYR A 21 6.80 31.94 33.34
C TYR A 21 7.32 32.57 32.04
N ASN A 22 8.48 33.25 32.10
CA ASN A 22 9.08 33.87 30.94
C ASN A 22 9.52 32.86 29.88
N LYS A 23 9.95 31.66 30.30
CA LYS A 23 10.27 30.55 29.39
C LYS A 23 9.03 30.05 28.65
N MET A 24 7.90 29.92 29.33
CA MET A 24 6.62 29.54 28.70
C MET A 24 6.15 30.64 27.74
N LEU A 25 6.18 31.90 28.17
CA LEU A 25 5.78 33.04 27.34
C LEU A 25 6.59 33.14 26.04
N ARG A 26 7.91 32.90 26.11
CA ARG A 26 8.76 32.85 24.91
C ARG A 26 8.39 31.72 23.97
N ARG A 27 8.02 30.56 24.51
CA ARG A 27 7.59 29.41 23.71
C ARG A 27 6.27 29.70 22.98
N GLU A 28 5.32 30.35 23.66
CA GLU A 28 4.05 30.75 23.05
C GLU A 28 4.25 31.77 21.93
N GLN A 29 5.10 32.79 22.14
CA GLN A 29 5.40 33.76 21.10
C GLN A 29 6.08 33.10 19.89
N TYR A 30 7.02 32.17 20.11
CA TYR A 30 7.64 31.42 19.03
C TYR A 30 6.62 30.59 18.21
N LEU A 31 5.67 29.94 18.88
CA LEU A 31 4.61 29.19 18.20
C LEU A 31 3.73 30.11 17.36
N ARG A 32 3.35 31.27 17.89
CA ARG A 32 2.54 32.26 17.17
C ARG A 32 3.25 32.80 15.93
N GLU A 33 4.52 33.20 16.06
CA GLU A 33 5.32 33.67 14.91
C GLU A 33 5.50 32.56 13.84
N ARG A 34 5.62 31.30 14.27
CA ARG A 34 5.70 30.16 13.37
C ARG A 34 4.37 29.88 12.68
N GLU A 35 3.24 29.99 13.38
CA GLU A 35 1.90 29.85 12.81
C GLU A 35 1.59 30.97 11.82
N GLU A 36 1.89 32.23 12.14
CA GLU A 36 1.76 33.36 11.20
C GLU A 36 2.63 33.16 9.95
N GLY A 37 3.86 32.67 10.11
CA GLY A 37 4.73 32.31 8.99
C GLY A 37 4.19 31.14 8.16
N PHE A 38 3.54 30.17 8.79
CA PHE A 38 2.95 29.02 8.10
C PHE A 38 1.65 29.40 7.37
N ILE A 39 0.79 30.21 7.99
CA ILE A 39 -0.43 30.77 7.38
C ILE A 39 -0.08 31.64 6.18
N ALA A 40 1.00 32.43 6.25
CA ALA A 40 1.48 33.23 5.12
C ALA A 40 2.09 32.38 3.98
N GLN A 41 2.47 31.13 4.24
CA GLN A 41 3.08 30.21 3.27
C GLN A 41 2.11 29.14 2.74
N SER A 42 1.05 28.81 3.48
CA SER A 42 0.05 27.83 3.06
C SER A 42 -0.91 28.48 2.07
N ALA A 43 -0.96 27.95 0.84
CA ALA A 43 -2.03 28.26 -0.09
C ALA A 43 -3.40 27.97 0.56
N ASP A 44 -4.39 28.79 0.24
CA ASP A 44 -5.78 28.61 0.70
C ASP A 44 -6.17 27.15 0.47
N TYR A 45 -6.67 26.50 1.52
CA TYR A 45 -7.03 25.09 1.49
C TYR A 45 -7.99 24.78 0.34
N ALA A 46 -8.88 25.73 0.01
CA ALA A 46 -9.76 25.66 -1.14
C ALA A 46 -9.01 25.63 -2.49
N ALA A 47 -7.97 26.45 -2.65
CA ALA A 47 -7.15 26.50 -3.86
C ALA A 47 -6.30 25.23 -4.05
N VAL A 48 -5.85 24.60 -2.95
CA VAL A 48 -5.12 23.32 -3.01
C VAL A 48 -6.05 22.18 -3.43
N LEU A 49 -7.29 22.17 -2.93
CA LEU A 49 -8.32 21.18 -3.30
C LEU A 49 -8.72 21.25 -4.79
N GLU A 50 -8.73 22.44 -5.39
CA GLU A 50 -9.02 22.60 -6.83
C GLU A 50 -7.91 22.04 -7.72
N VAL A 51 -6.65 22.16 -7.31
CA VAL A 51 -5.49 21.71 -8.10
C VAL A 51 -5.21 20.22 -7.89
N MET A 52 -5.47 19.70 -6.68
CA MET A 52 -5.28 18.29 -6.33
C MET A 52 -6.52 17.78 -5.58
N PRO A 53 -7.53 17.23 -6.29
CA PRO A 53 -8.71 16.68 -5.64
C PRO A 53 -8.32 15.55 -4.69
N ASP A 54 -9.04 15.45 -3.56
CA ASP A 54 -8.84 14.39 -2.57
C ASP A 54 -8.92 13.01 -3.27
N PRO A 55 -7.89 12.15 -3.19
CA PRO A 55 -7.93 10.82 -3.80
C PRO A 55 -9.10 9.95 -3.29
N ALA A 56 -9.72 10.29 -2.16
CA ALA A 56 -10.95 9.65 -1.66
C ALA A 56 -12.24 10.12 -2.39
N SER A 57 -12.18 11.16 -3.24
CA SER A 57 -13.30 11.68 -4.03
C SER A 57 -13.38 11.09 -5.45
N LEU A 58 -12.43 10.24 -5.85
CA LEU A 58 -12.57 9.36 -7.01
C LEU A 58 -13.62 8.28 -6.71
N PRO A 59 -14.54 7.95 -7.64
CA PRO A 59 -15.59 6.95 -7.41
C PRO A 59 -14.96 5.56 -7.29
N THR A 60 -14.58 5.20 -6.07
CA THR A 60 -13.80 3.99 -5.76
C THR A 60 -14.56 2.73 -6.16
N ASN A 61 -15.89 2.80 -6.19
CA ASN A 61 -16.78 1.71 -6.59
C ASN A 61 -16.71 1.44 -8.10
N GLU A 62 -16.73 2.47 -8.94
CA GLU A 62 -16.75 2.31 -10.41
C GLU A 62 -15.42 1.73 -10.93
N ILE A 63 -14.29 2.24 -10.42
CA ILE A 63 -12.96 1.72 -10.76
C ILE A 63 -12.79 0.28 -10.25
N ALA A 64 -13.34 -0.04 -9.07
CA ALA A 64 -13.30 -1.40 -8.54
C ALA A 64 -14.19 -2.36 -9.35
N GLU A 65 -15.35 -1.92 -9.80
CA GLU A 65 -16.25 -2.69 -10.66
C GLU A 65 -15.63 -2.95 -12.04
N GLU A 66 -15.01 -1.95 -12.64
CA GLU A 66 -14.30 -2.11 -13.92
C GLU A 66 -13.16 -3.13 -13.79
N LYS A 67 -12.37 -3.06 -12.71
CA LYS A 67 -11.34 -4.07 -12.42
C LYS A 67 -11.91 -5.47 -12.22
N ARG A 68 -13.09 -5.60 -11.60
CA ARG A 68 -13.78 -6.90 -11.47
C ARG A 68 -14.18 -7.44 -12.83
N ARG A 69 -14.80 -6.62 -13.67
CA ARG A 69 -15.17 -7.00 -15.05
C ARG A 69 -13.98 -7.48 -15.87
N LEU A 70 -12.86 -6.75 -15.80
CA LEU A 70 -11.61 -7.16 -16.46
C LEU A 70 -11.08 -8.47 -15.90
N ASN A 71 -11.16 -8.69 -14.58
CA ASN A 71 -10.73 -9.93 -13.97
C ASN A 71 -11.64 -11.11 -14.35
N ASP A 72 -12.95 -10.89 -14.45
CA ASP A 72 -13.91 -11.91 -14.87
C ASP A 72 -13.68 -12.30 -16.34
N ALA A 73 -13.43 -11.33 -17.23
CA ALA A 73 -13.04 -11.61 -18.61
C ALA A 73 -11.73 -12.40 -18.71
N ARG A 74 -10.79 -12.20 -17.78
CA ARG A 74 -9.55 -12.99 -17.71
C ARG A 74 -9.77 -14.45 -17.33
N LEU A 75 -10.88 -14.78 -16.67
CA LEU A 75 -11.22 -16.17 -16.35
C LEU A 75 -11.52 -16.99 -17.60
N ASP A 76 -12.02 -16.36 -18.67
CA ASP A 76 -12.30 -17.03 -19.95
C ASP A 76 -11.01 -17.58 -20.59
N PHE A 77 -9.86 -16.94 -20.34
CA PHE A 77 -8.56 -17.39 -20.85
C PHE A 77 -7.86 -18.42 -19.96
N LEU A 78 -8.37 -18.67 -18.75
CA LEU A 78 -7.74 -19.58 -17.79
C LEU A 78 -7.58 -21.02 -18.33
N PRO A 79 -8.57 -21.64 -19.01
CA PRO A 79 -8.42 -22.98 -19.57
C PRO A 79 -7.29 -23.07 -20.59
N VAL A 80 -7.18 -22.08 -21.48
CA VAL A 80 -6.13 -22.02 -22.50
C VAL A 80 -4.77 -21.82 -21.85
N ALA A 81 -4.66 -20.92 -20.88
CA ALA A 81 -3.43 -20.69 -20.13
C ALA A 81 -2.97 -21.93 -19.35
N LEU A 82 -3.91 -22.73 -18.81
CA LEU A 82 -3.61 -23.99 -18.14
C LEU A 82 -3.08 -25.06 -19.12
N GLU A 83 -3.64 -25.15 -20.32
CA GLU A 83 -3.12 -26.05 -21.37
C GLU A 83 -1.72 -25.63 -21.83
N MET A 84 -1.48 -24.33 -22.03
CA MET A 84 -0.14 -23.80 -22.33
C MET A 84 0.85 -24.12 -21.20
N LEU A 85 0.45 -23.95 -19.94
CA LEU A 85 1.27 -24.34 -18.79
C LEU A 85 1.56 -25.85 -18.78
N ARG A 86 0.58 -26.69 -19.12
CA ARG A 86 0.74 -28.14 -19.19
C ARG A 86 1.79 -28.54 -20.22
N CYS A 87 1.84 -27.87 -21.37
CA CYS A 87 2.83 -28.11 -22.41
C CYS A 87 4.22 -27.57 -22.04
N ASP A 88 4.30 -26.33 -21.54
CA ASP A 88 5.57 -25.62 -21.32
C ASP A 88 6.22 -25.88 -19.95
N PHE A 89 5.44 -26.29 -18.96
CA PHE A 89 5.91 -26.57 -17.60
C PHE A 89 5.03 -27.61 -16.89
N PRO A 90 5.08 -28.88 -17.31
CA PRO A 90 4.21 -29.93 -16.80
C PRO A 90 4.34 -30.13 -15.29
N GLU A 91 5.55 -30.01 -14.72
CA GLU A 91 5.76 -30.18 -13.27
C GLU A 91 5.11 -29.05 -12.46
N GLY A 92 5.08 -27.83 -13.03
CA GLY A 92 4.38 -26.71 -12.41
C GLY A 92 2.86 -26.83 -12.54
N TYR A 93 2.39 -27.34 -13.69
CA TYR A 93 0.98 -27.62 -13.91
C TYR A 93 0.43 -28.62 -12.89
N GLU A 94 1.13 -29.72 -12.64
CA GLU A 94 0.67 -30.72 -11.66
C GLU A 94 0.59 -30.15 -10.24
N LEU A 95 1.57 -29.33 -9.85
CA LEU A 95 1.55 -28.64 -8.56
C LEU A 95 0.40 -27.63 -8.45
N ILE A 96 0.12 -26.87 -9.52
CA ILE A 96 -1.03 -25.94 -9.56
C ILE A 96 -2.35 -26.73 -9.45
N ARG A 97 -2.49 -27.79 -10.25
CA ARG A 97 -3.68 -28.63 -10.28
C ARG A 97 -3.99 -29.18 -8.90
N ASP A 98 -3.00 -29.80 -8.26
CA ASP A 98 -3.22 -30.42 -6.96
C ASP A 98 -3.42 -29.38 -5.85
N TYR A 99 -2.65 -28.28 -5.84
CA TYR A 99 -2.67 -27.30 -4.75
C TYR A 99 -3.86 -26.33 -4.79
N TYR A 100 -4.29 -25.94 -5.99
CA TYR A 100 -5.32 -24.91 -6.19
C TYR A 100 -6.61 -25.44 -6.79
N LEU A 101 -6.56 -26.45 -7.66
CA LEU A 101 -7.73 -26.98 -8.37
C LEU A 101 -8.25 -28.31 -7.81
N GLY A 102 -7.56 -28.86 -6.80
CA GLY A 102 -7.99 -30.06 -6.09
C GLY A 102 -9.26 -29.83 -5.28
N SER A 103 -10.05 -30.89 -5.09
CA SER A 103 -11.28 -30.85 -4.28
C SER A 103 -11.00 -30.65 -2.79
N GLU A 104 -9.81 -31.05 -2.33
CA GLU A 104 -9.39 -30.95 -0.93
C GLU A 104 -8.27 -29.94 -0.76
N LYS A 105 -8.27 -29.27 0.39
CA LYS A 105 -7.21 -28.34 0.75
C LYS A 105 -5.95 -29.12 1.14
N VAL A 106 -5.01 -29.19 0.23
CA VAL A 106 -3.70 -29.82 0.44
C VAL A 106 -2.68 -28.86 1.06
N THR A 107 -1.80 -29.41 1.89
CA THR A 107 -0.70 -28.66 2.49
C THR A 107 0.54 -28.70 1.59
N LEU A 108 1.48 -27.77 1.78
CA LEU A 108 2.78 -27.85 1.10
C LEU A 108 3.54 -29.14 1.43
N PHE A 109 3.34 -29.69 2.62
CA PHE A 109 3.99 -30.94 3.03
C PHE A 109 3.49 -32.13 2.22
N TYR A 110 2.18 -32.21 1.97
CA TYR A 110 1.60 -33.22 1.08
C TYR A 110 2.23 -33.17 -0.32
N LEU A 111 2.42 -31.97 -0.89
CA LEU A 111 3.10 -31.84 -2.19
C LEU A 111 4.56 -32.27 -2.14
N MET A 112 5.25 -31.99 -1.03
CA MET A 112 6.65 -32.43 -0.86
C MET A 112 6.75 -33.95 -0.85
N GLU A 113 5.88 -34.63 -0.11
CA GLU A 113 5.84 -36.10 -0.04
C GLU A 113 5.44 -36.71 -1.39
N LYS A 114 4.35 -36.22 -1.99
CA LYS A 114 3.82 -36.77 -3.26
C LYS A 114 4.82 -36.65 -4.41
N TYR A 115 5.50 -35.51 -4.52
CA TYR A 115 6.40 -35.23 -5.64
C TYR A 115 7.90 -35.45 -5.29
N GLY A 116 8.21 -35.87 -4.06
CA GLY A 116 9.59 -36.07 -3.60
C GLY A 116 10.43 -34.78 -3.61
N LEU A 117 9.80 -33.63 -3.36
CA LEU A 117 10.43 -32.32 -3.49
C LEU A 117 10.72 -31.69 -2.12
N THR A 118 11.78 -30.89 -2.04
CA THR A 118 12.03 -30.07 -0.85
C THR A 118 11.09 -28.85 -0.83
N ARG A 119 10.81 -28.35 0.38
CA ARG A 119 9.92 -27.18 0.57
C ARG A 119 10.30 -25.97 -0.29
N PRO A 120 11.59 -25.58 -0.42
CA PRO A 120 11.98 -24.45 -1.25
C PRO A 120 11.66 -24.68 -2.73
N VAL A 121 11.87 -25.91 -3.22
CA VAL A 121 11.62 -26.27 -4.62
C VAL A 121 10.13 -26.23 -4.94
N VAL A 122 9.26 -26.78 -4.08
CA VAL A 122 7.80 -26.69 -4.26
C VAL A 122 7.35 -25.24 -4.32
N LYS A 123 7.82 -24.39 -3.39
CA LYS A 123 7.48 -22.96 -3.38
C LYS A 123 7.95 -22.25 -4.64
N TYR A 124 9.18 -22.53 -5.08
CA TYR A 124 9.74 -21.95 -6.29
C TYR A 124 8.95 -22.36 -7.54
N ARG A 125 8.67 -23.65 -7.71
CA ARG A 125 7.90 -24.16 -8.85
C ARG A 125 6.47 -23.61 -8.87
N LEU A 126 5.80 -23.54 -7.72
CA LEU A 126 4.47 -22.90 -7.62
C LEU A 126 4.54 -21.41 -7.98
N LYS A 127 5.58 -20.69 -7.56
CA LYS A 127 5.77 -19.28 -7.93
C LYS A 127 5.94 -19.14 -9.44
N LEU A 128 6.85 -19.92 -10.03
CA LEU A 128 7.13 -19.89 -11.46
C LEU A 128 5.89 -20.27 -12.30
N ALA A 129 5.13 -21.28 -11.87
CA ALA A 129 3.90 -21.69 -12.54
C ALA A 129 2.84 -20.59 -12.54
N ARG A 130 2.68 -19.85 -11.43
CA ARG A 130 1.77 -18.68 -11.37
C ARG A 130 2.24 -17.54 -12.27
N GLU A 131 3.55 -17.27 -12.31
CA GLU A 131 4.11 -16.23 -13.19
C GLU A 131 3.89 -16.58 -14.67
N LYS A 132 4.10 -17.84 -15.06
CA LYS A 132 3.80 -18.33 -16.41
C LYS A 132 2.31 -18.23 -16.75
N LEU A 133 1.42 -18.67 -15.87
CA LEU A 133 -0.03 -18.54 -16.08
C LEU A 133 -0.46 -17.09 -16.32
N LYS A 134 0.06 -16.17 -15.50
CA LYS A 134 -0.19 -14.74 -15.68
C LYS A 134 0.32 -14.24 -17.03
N ALA A 135 1.53 -14.66 -17.43
CA ALA A 135 2.09 -14.29 -18.72
C ALA A 135 1.25 -14.81 -19.90
N PHE A 136 0.74 -16.04 -19.84
CA PHE A 136 -0.13 -16.60 -20.88
C PHE A 136 -1.47 -15.86 -20.98
N ILE A 137 -2.09 -15.52 -19.85
CA ILE A 137 -3.33 -14.74 -19.84
C ILE A 137 -3.10 -13.35 -20.47
N ILE A 138 -2.02 -12.67 -20.10
CA ILE A 138 -1.67 -11.36 -20.66
C ILE A 138 -1.34 -11.45 -22.16
N ALA A 139 -0.67 -12.52 -22.59
CA ALA A 139 -0.35 -12.73 -24.00
C ALA A 139 -1.64 -12.90 -24.84
N HIS A 140 -2.63 -13.63 -24.32
CA HIS A 140 -3.93 -13.76 -24.96
C HIS A 140 -4.76 -12.46 -24.94
N GLU A 141 -4.68 -11.67 -23.88
CA GLU A 141 -5.35 -10.35 -23.78
C GLU A 141 -4.83 -9.35 -24.81
N ASN A 142 -3.52 -9.38 -25.14
CA ASN A 142 -2.89 -8.45 -26.08
C ASN A 142 -2.80 -8.95 -27.53
N GLY A 143 -3.04 -10.25 -27.76
CA GLY A 143 -2.94 -10.89 -29.07
C GLY A 143 -4.28 -11.14 -29.76
N GLY A 144 -5.39 -10.71 -29.14
CA GLY A 144 -6.75 -10.78 -29.67
C GLY A 144 -7.14 -9.57 -30.51
#